data_AF-A0A1H3YTG3-F1
#
_entry.id   AF-A0A1H3YTG3-F1
#
_cell.length_a   1.000
_cell.length_b   1.000
_cell.length_c   1.000
_cell.angle_alpha   90.00
_cell.angle_beta   90.00
_cell.angle_gamma   90.00
#
_symmetry.space_group_name_H-M   'P 1'
#
loop_
_entity.id
_entity.type
_entity.pdbx_description
1 polymer ?
#
loop_
_entity_poly.entity_id
_entity_poly.type
_entity_poly.pdbx_seq_one_letter_code
_entity_poly.pdbx_strand_id
1 'polypeptide(L)'
;MDRAPNKLQRSLMRLDEAPAFMRGFVQNIILRRAVPFTGTAGIRFDTLTPERVEVRLANEHRVQNHIGGVHASAMNLLAETATGMVVGMNVRDDCTPLAKEFSMAFRKRATGGLKAVATLSAEQRATLQASDQGEVQVAVTVTDEAGVEPVECVFTWAWVPASRPAKN
;
A
#
# COMPACT_ATOMS: atom_id res chain seq x y z
N MET A 1 -5.47 -24.27 5.67
CA MET A 1 -5.97 -23.78 6.97
C MET A 1 -5.64 -22.31 7.02
N ASP A 2 -6.63 -21.44 6.88
CA ASP A 2 -6.39 -20.00 6.97
C ASP A 2 -5.95 -19.64 8.39
N ARG A 3 -4.81 -18.94 8.48
CA ARG A 3 -4.23 -18.49 9.75
C ARG A 3 -5.10 -17.36 10.32
N ALA A 4 -5.13 -17.23 11.65
CA ALA A 4 -5.91 -16.18 12.30
C ALA A 4 -5.53 -14.78 11.77
N PRO A 5 -6.52 -13.88 11.55
CA PRO A 5 -6.28 -12.61 10.89
C PRO A 5 -5.36 -11.72 11.72
N ASN A 6 -4.45 -10.97 11.10
CA ASN A 6 -3.48 -10.10 11.79
C ASN A 6 -4.11 -8.78 12.31
N LYS A 7 -3.36 -7.95 13.04
CA LYS A 7 -3.86 -6.67 13.61
C LYS A 7 -4.49 -5.77 12.56
N LEU A 8 -3.87 -5.64 11.38
CA LEU A 8 -4.38 -4.80 10.31
C LEU A 8 -5.70 -5.35 9.76
N GLN A 9 -5.76 -6.65 9.45
CA GLN A 9 -6.98 -7.32 9.02
C GLN A 9 -8.11 -7.21 10.06
N ARG A 10 -7.81 -7.43 11.35
CA ARG A 10 -8.79 -7.27 12.44
C ARG A 10 -9.29 -5.83 12.56
N SER A 11 -8.44 -4.84 12.29
CA SER A 11 -8.84 -3.43 12.30
C SER A 11 -9.77 -3.12 11.12
N LEU A 12 -9.53 -3.73 9.95
CA LEU A 12 -10.42 -3.63 8.79
C LEU A 12 -11.76 -4.37 9.01
N MET A 13 -11.76 -5.54 9.65
CA MET A 13 -13.00 -6.24 9.99
C MET A 13 -13.90 -5.43 10.94
N ARG A 14 -13.31 -4.64 11.85
CA ARG A 14 -14.08 -3.69 12.68
C ARG A 14 -14.65 -2.53 11.88
N LEU A 15 -14.10 -2.20 10.70
CA LEU A 15 -14.71 -1.22 9.81
C LEU A 15 -16.00 -1.74 9.18
N ASP A 16 -16.19 -3.06 9.07
CA ASP A 16 -17.45 -3.61 8.57
C ASP A 16 -18.63 -3.38 9.52
N GLU A 17 -18.35 -3.07 10.79
CA GLU A 17 -19.35 -2.62 11.76
C GLU A 17 -19.85 -1.19 11.48
N ALA A 18 -19.09 -0.39 10.72
CA ALA A 18 -19.55 0.92 10.27
C ALA A 18 -20.54 0.79 9.09
N PRO A 19 -21.56 1.67 9.00
CA PRO A 19 -22.45 1.74 7.85
C PRO A 19 -21.67 1.81 6.54
N ALA A 20 -22.09 1.03 5.53
CA ALA A 20 -21.37 0.86 4.25
C ALA A 20 -20.93 2.18 3.60
N PHE A 21 -21.75 3.24 3.71
CA PHE A 21 -21.45 4.57 3.18
C PHE A 21 -20.31 5.30 3.91
N MET A 22 -20.00 4.94 5.16
CA MET A 22 -18.91 5.52 5.95
C MET A 22 -17.64 4.68 5.98
N ARG A 23 -17.69 3.41 5.57
CA ARG A 23 -16.53 2.48 5.66
C ARG A 23 -15.28 3.05 5.01
N GLY A 24 -15.39 3.55 3.78
CA GLY A 24 -14.26 4.19 3.08
C GLY A 24 -13.74 5.45 3.77
N PHE A 25 -14.62 6.24 4.40
CA PHE A 25 -14.22 7.44 5.14
C PHE A 25 -13.44 7.07 6.42
N VAL A 26 -13.96 6.14 7.23
CA VAL A 26 -13.31 5.69 8.46
C VAL A 26 -12.00 4.96 8.15
N GLN A 27 -11.97 4.13 7.11
CA GLN A 27 -10.77 3.47 6.60
C GLN A 27 -9.66 4.46 6.25
N ASN A 28 -10.01 5.50 5.47
CA ASN A 28 -9.07 6.55 5.13
C ASN A 28 -8.57 7.28 6.39
N ILE A 29 -9.41 7.55 7.38
CA ILE A 29 -8.98 8.19 8.64
C ILE A 29 -7.97 7.33 9.40
N ILE A 30 -8.25 6.04 9.58
CA ILE A 30 -7.37 5.13 10.33
C ILE A 30 -6.02 5.01 9.63
N LEU A 31 -6.01 4.79 8.32
CA LEU A 31 -4.77 4.59 7.57
C LEU A 31 -3.95 5.87 7.46
N ARG A 32 -4.60 7.05 7.35
CA ARG A 32 -3.92 8.36 7.40
C ARG A 32 -3.30 8.65 8.76
N ARG A 33 -3.87 8.14 9.86
CA ARG A 33 -3.26 8.27 11.19
C ARG A 33 -2.04 7.36 11.34
N ALA A 34 -2.08 6.16 10.75
CA ALA A 34 -0.95 5.23 10.77
C ALA A 34 0.21 5.71 9.88
N VAL A 35 -0.10 6.28 8.71
CA VAL A 35 0.88 6.84 7.78
C VAL A 35 0.49 8.28 7.41
N PRO A 36 0.87 9.29 8.21
CA PRO A 36 0.48 10.69 8.02
C PRO A 36 0.70 11.22 6.60
N PHE A 37 1.78 10.78 5.95
CA PHE A 37 2.14 11.25 4.62
C PHE A 37 1.10 10.88 3.54
N THR A 38 0.41 9.74 3.69
CA THR A 38 -0.70 9.37 2.78
C THR A 38 -1.85 10.36 2.87
N GLY A 39 -2.10 10.94 4.05
CA GLY A 39 -3.09 11.98 4.28
C GLY A 39 -2.68 13.32 3.69
N THR A 40 -1.41 13.69 3.86
CA THR A 40 -0.84 14.91 3.26
C THR A 40 -0.97 14.87 1.73
N ALA A 41 -0.61 13.75 1.11
CA ALA A 41 -0.69 13.55 -0.33
C ALA A 41 -2.13 13.41 -0.86
N GLY A 42 -3.09 13.06 0.00
CA GLY A 42 -4.48 12.87 -0.41
C GLY A 42 -4.76 11.50 -1.05
N ILE A 43 -3.97 10.48 -0.69
CA ILE A 43 -4.22 9.10 -1.14
C ILE A 43 -5.58 8.63 -0.60
N ARG A 44 -6.32 7.94 -1.47
CA ARG A 44 -7.59 7.28 -1.17
C ARG A 44 -7.44 5.78 -1.33
N PHE A 45 -7.95 5.04 -0.35
CA PHE A 45 -7.97 3.59 -0.37
C PHE A 45 -9.31 3.08 -0.92
N ASP A 46 -9.28 2.27 -1.97
CA ASP A 46 -10.48 1.73 -2.63
C ASP A 46 -10.72 0.26 -2.30
N THR A 47 -9.65 -0.55 -2.24
CA THR A 47 -9.73 -1.98 -1.92
C THR A 47 -8.58 -2.34 -0.98
N LEU A 48 -8.88 -3.04 0.11
CA LEU A 48 -7.89 -3.63 1.00
C LEU A 48 -8.30 -5.06 1.33
N THR A 49 -7.65 -6.00 0.68
CA THR A 49 -7.80 -7.44 0.92
C THR A 49 -6.41 -8.08 0.98
N PRO A 50 -6.24 -9.22 1.66
CA PRO A 50 -4.94 -9.89 1.75
C PRO A 50 -4.34 -10.20 0.36
N GLU A 51 -5.17 -10.40 -0.65
CA GLU A 51 -4.77 -10.70 -2.02
C GLU A 51 -4.43 -9.45 -2.83
N ARG A 52 -5.12 -8.33 -2.56
CA ARG A 52 -5.13 -7.14 -3.42
C ARG A 52 -5.36 -5.86 -2.63
N VAL A 53 -4.54 -4.84 -2.93
CA VAL A 53 -4.75 -3.45 -2.51
C VAL A 53 -4.89 -2.56 -3.73
N GLU A 54 -5.91 -1.70 -3.72
CA GLU A 54 -6.11 -0.64 -4.70
C GLU A 54 -6.18 0.72 -4.00
N VAL A 55 -5.38 1.67 -4.50
CA VAL A 55 -5.31 3.05 -4.02
C VAL A 55 -5.31 4.04 -5.18
N ARG A 56 -5.82 5.26 -4.93
CA ARG A 56 -5.89 6.34 -5.91
C ARG A 56 -5.30 7.63 -5.38
N LEU A 57 -4.76 8.43 -6.29
CA LEU A 57 -4.28 9.78 -6.05
C LEU A 57 -4.81 10.71 -7.15
N ALA A 58 -5.55 11.75 -6.76
CA ALA A 58 -6.00 12.76 -7.72
C ALA A 58 -4.84 13.71 -8.08
N ASN A 59 -4.84 14.23 -9.31
CA ASN A 59 -3.88 15.26 -9.71
C ASN A 59 -4.27 16.63 -9.15
N GLU A 60 -3.88 16.89 -7.91
CA GLU A 60 -4.12 18.15 -7.20
C GLU A 60 -2.83 18.94 -6.99
N HIS A 61 -2.94 20.26 -6.81
CA HIS A 61 -1.81 21.18 -6.64
C HIS A 61 -0.77 20.70 -5.61
N ARG A 62 -1.22 20.12 -4.49
CA ARG A 62 -0.36 19.60 -3.40
C ARG A 62 0.60 18.47 -3.81
N VAL A 63 0.29 17.74 -4.89
CA VAL A 63 1.08 16.61 -5.39
C VAL A 63 1.56 16.82 -6.81
N GLN A 64 1.38 18.03 -7.37
CA GLN A 64 1.83 18.36 -8.70
C GLN A 64 3.33 18.62 -8.75
N ASN A 65 3.93 18.30 -9.89
CA ASN A 65 5.25 18.78 -10.26
C ASN A 65 5.14 20.14 -10.99
N HIS A 66 6.30 20.70 -11.36
CA HIS A 66 6.44 21.99 -12.05
C HIS A 66 5.80 22.04 -13.46
N ILE A 67 5.31 20.91 -14.00
CA ILE A 67 4.61 20.84 -15.30
C ILE A 67 3.12 20.49 -15.14
N GLY A 68 2.57 20.52 -13.92
CA GLY A 68 1.15 20.28 -13.64
C GLY A 68 0.70 18.81 -13.68
N GLY A 69 1.62 17.86 -13.82
CA GLY A 69 1.35 16.44 -13.66
C GLY A 69 1.63 15.96 -12.23
N VAL A 70 1.28 14.72 -11.89
CA VAL A 70 1.61 14.15 -10.59
C VAL A 70 3.14 14.08 -10.42
N HIS A 71 3.64 14.47 -9.24
CA HIS A 71 5.06 14.46 -8.92
C HIS A 71 5.61 13.03 -8.85
N ALA A 72 6.84 12.81 -9.33
CA ALA A 72 7.49 11.49 -9.31
C ALA A 72 7.49 10.85 -7.92
N SER A 73 7.85 11.61 -6.89
CA SER A 73 7.77 11.14 -5.49
C SER A 73 6.35 10.81 -5.02
N ALA A 74 5.32 11.49 -5.54
CA ALA A 74 3.94 11.18 -5.21
C ALA A 74 3.46 9.90 -5.93
N MET A 75 3.94 9.65 -7.15
CA MET A 75 3.75 8.36 -7.83
C MET A 75 4.41 7.22 -7.03
N ASN A 76 5.64 7.44 -6.54
CA ASN A 76 6.33 6.48 -5.69
C ASN A 76 5.56 6.19 -4.40
N LEU A 77 5.13 7.24 -3.69
CA LEU A 77 4.34 7.10 -2.47
C LEU A 77 3.06 6.28 -2.72
N LEU A 78 2.37 6.51 -3.84
CA LEU A 78 1.17 5.76 -4.21
C LEU A 78 1.46 4.26 -4.39
N ALA A 79 2.51 3.92 -5.13
CA ALA A 79 2.90 2.53 -5.38
C ALA A 79 3.45 1.83 -4.12
N GLU A 80 4.27 2.53 -3.34
CA GLU A 80 4.78 2.06 -2.04
C GLU A 80 3.62 1.80 -1.07
N THR A 81 2.64 2.70 -1.00
CA THR A 81 1.46 2.53 -0.13
C THR A 81 0.67 1.28 -0.52
N ALA A 82 0.45 1.05 -1.82
CA ALA A 82 -0.27 -0.14 -2.29
C ALA A 82 0.47 -1.43 -1.89
N THR A 83 1.77 -1.50 -2.17
CA THR A 83 2.60 -2.70 -1.91
C THR A 83 2.82 -2.95 -0.42
N GLY A 84 3.07 -1.89 0.36
CA GLY A 84 3.27 -1.98 1.80
C GLY A 84 2.01 -2.43 2.54
N MET A 85 0.84 -1.97 2.12
CA MET A 85 -0.42 -2.40 2.74
C MET A 85 -0.76 -3.86 2.43
N VAL A 86 -0.52 -4.33 1.20
CA VAL A 86 -0.80 -5.74 0.86
C VAL A 86 0.15 -6.69 1.60
N VAL A 87 1.42 -6.30 1.76
CA VAL A 87 2.38 -7.03 2.61
C VAL A 87 1.96 -6.96 4.08
N GLY A 88 1.63 -5.77 4.59
CA GLY A 88 1.21 -5.55 5.97
C GLY A 88 -0.05 -6.33 6.37
N MET A 89 -0.93 -6.66 5.42
CA MET A 89 -2.08 -7.54 5.66
C MET A 89 -1.74 -9.02 5.76
N ASN A 90 -0.52 -9.44 5.38
CA ASN A 90 -0.11 -10.84 5.36
C ASN A 90 1.05 -11.16 6.32
N VAL A 91 1.82 -10.14 6.73
CA VAL A 91 2.87 -10.29 7.74
C VAL A 91 2.26 -10.55 9.11
N ARG A 92 2.93 -11.39 9.91
CA ARG A 92 2.51 -11.73 11.28
C ARG A 92 2.62 -10.54 12.24
N ASP A 93 1.84 -10.58 13.31
CA ASP A 93 1.77 -9.52 14.32
C ASP A 93 3.06 -9.31 15.14
N ASP A 94 3.97 -10.29 15.10
CA ASP A 94 5.28 -10.28 15.75
C ASP A 94 6.42 -9.95 14.78
N CYS A 95 6.10 -9.51 13.56
CA CYS A 95 7.06 -9.09 12.54
C CYS A 95 6.76 -7.66 12.08
N THR A 96 7.80 -6.97 11.62
CA THR A 96 7.70 -5.62 11.06
C THR A 96 8.07 -5.65 9.57
N PRO A 97 7.15 -5.28 8.67
CA PRO A 97 7.48 -5.10 7.25
C PRO A 97 8.25 -3.80 7.04
N LEU A 98 9.29 -3.85 6.20
CA LEU A 98 10.17 -2.75 5.86
C LEU A 98 10.44 -2.76 4.35
N ALA A 99 10.30 -1.61 3.70
CA ALA A 99 10.72 -1.47 2.32
C ALA A 99 12.25 -1.61 2.26
N LYS A 100 12.75 -2.63 1.55
CA LYS A 100 14.18 -2.92 1.42
C LYS A 100 14.77 -2.20 0.21
N GLU A 101 14.08 -2.32 -0.91
CA GLU A 101 14.51 -1.75 -2.19
C GLU A 101 13.29 -1.48 -3.06
N PHE A 102 13.36 -0.46 -3.89
CA PHE A 102 12.42 -0.30 -5.00
C PHE A 102 13.12 0.30 -6.22
N SER A 103 12.57 0.01 -7.39
CA SER A 103 12.92 0.71 -8.62
C SER A 103 11.66 1.25 -9.28
N MET A 104 11.77 2.41 -9.93
CA MET A 104 10.69 3.04 -10.67
C MET A 104 11.23 3.63 -11.97
N ALA A 105 10.75 3.13 -13.10
CA ALA A 105 11.08 3.60 -14.43
C ALA A 105 9.91 4.42 -14.99
N PHE A 106 10.16 5.69 -15.30
CA PHE A 106 9.18 6.59 -15.89
C PHE A 106 9.16 6.39 -17.41
N ARG A 107 8.09 5.77 -17.92
CA ARG A 107 7.94 5.42 -19.34
C ARG A 107 7.22 6.49 -20.12
N LYS A 108 6.18 7.09 -19.52
CA LYS A 108 5.31 8.07 -20.16
C LYS A 108 4.91 9.16 -19.17
N ARG A 109 4.49 10.31 -19.68
CA ARG A 109 3.84 11.33 -18.86
C ARG A 109 2.45 10.84 -18.46
N ALA A 110 2.14 10.93 -17.17
CA ALA A 110 0.82 10.60 -16.65
C ALA A 110 -0.22 11.65 -17.04
N THR A 111 -1.43 11.19 -17.34
CA THR A 111 -2.60 12.03 -17.59
C THR A 111 -3.58 11.93 -16.41
N GLY A 112 -3.89 13.07 -15.80
CA GLY A 112 -4.85 13.11 -14.70
C GLY A 112 -4.36 12.42 -13.43
N GLY A 113 -5.30 11.90 -12.63
CA GLY A 113 -5.00 11.11 -11.45
C GLY A 113 -4.36 9.75 -11.75
N LEU A 114 -3.91 9.09 -10.69
CA LEU A 114 -3.27 7.77 -10.75
C LEU A 114 -4.01 6.76 -9.87
N LYS A 115 -3.97 5.50 -10.29
CA LYS A 115 -4.42 4.34 -9.54
C LYS A 115 -3.29 3.32 -9.47
N ALA A 116 -2.94 2.87 -8.27
CA ALA A 116 -2.00 1.78 -8.06
C ALA A 116 -2.73 0.54 -7.52
N VAL A 117 -2.40 -0.60 -8.11
CA VAL A 117 -2.95 -1.91 -7.76
C VAL A 117 -1.79 -2.83 -7.41
N ALA A 118 -1.72 -3.28 -6.17
CA ALA A 118 -0.75 -4.28 -5.73
C ALA A 118 -1.42 -5.62 -5.43
N THR A 119 -0.77 -6.72 -5.78
CA THR A 119 -1.30 -8.07 -5.57
C THR A 119 -0.25 -9.03 -5.05
N LEU A 120 -0.67 -10.02 -4.27
CA LEU A 120 0.17 -11.13 -3.81
C LEU A 120 -0.41 -12.47 -4.28
N SER A 121 0.46 -13.36 -4.77
CA SER A 121 0.09 -14.74 -5.08
C SER A 121 -0.24 -15.54 -3.81
N ALA A 122 -0.89 -16.69 -3.97
CA ALA A 122 -1.18 -17.56 -2.83
C ALA A 122 0.11 -18.04 -2.14
N GLU A 123 1.15 -18.35 -2.92
CA GLU A 123 2.45 -18.78 -2.39
C GLU A 123 3.14 -17.66 -1.61
N GLN A 124 3.10 -16.42 -2.14
CA GLN A 124 3.68 -15.26 -1.44
C GLN A 124 2.99 -15.00 -0.10
N ARG A 125 1.64 -15.08 -0.06
CA ARG A 125 0.89 -14.94 1.19
C ARG A 125 1.23 -16.04 2.19
N ALA A 126 1.32 -17.30 1.72
CA ALA A 126 1.70 -18.42 2.57
C ALA A 126 3.11 -18.22 3.18
N THR A 127 4.08 -17.73 2.40
CA THR A 127 5.44 -17.43 2.88
C THR A 127 5.45 -16.34 3.95
N LEU A 128 4.76 -15.22 3.69
CA LEU A 128 4.66 -14.08 4.64
C LEU A 128 4.02 -14.51 5.96
N GLN A 129 3.08 -15.43 5.91
CA GLN A 129 2.41 -15.94 7.08
C GLN A 129 3.26 -16.99 7.81
N ALA A 130 4.01 -17.85 7.10
CA ALA A 130 4.73 -18.97 7.70
C ALA A 130 6.05 -18.57 8.37
N SER A 131 6.78 -17.59 7.83
CA SER A 131 8.10 -17.20 8.31
C SER A 131 8.07 -15.99 9.26
N ASP A 132 9.04 -15.90 10.17
CA ASP A 132 9.28 -14.71 11.00
C ASP A 132 10.22 -13.68 10.34
N GLN A 133 10.92 -14.09 9.29
CA GLN A 133 11.72 -13.20 8.46
C GLN A 133 11.75 -13.63 6.99
N GLY A 134 12.01 -12.68 6.10
CA GLY A 134 12.19 -12.98 4.69
C GLY A 134 12.05 -11.76 3.80
N GLU A 135 12.03 -12.02 2.50
CA GLU A 135 11.89 -10.99 1.46
C GLU A 135 10.83 -11.42 0.44
N VAL A 136 10.06 -10.45 -0.05
CA VAL A 136 9.07 -10.65 -1.09
C VAL A 136 9.09 -9.47 -2.05
N GLN A 137 9.09 -9.78 -3.34
CA GLN A 137 8.88 -8.78 -4.38
C GLN A 137 7.39 -8.70 -4.68
N VAL A 138 6.83 -7.49 -4.62
CA VAL A 138 5.39 -7.26 -4.79
C VAL A 138 5.13 -6.68 -6.18
N ALA A 139 4.21 -7.31 -6.92
CA ALA A 139 3.73 -6.77 -8.18
C ALA A 139 2.82 -5.57 -7.93
N VAL A 140 3.08 -4.48 -8.65
CA VAL A 140 2.23 -3.29 -8.63
C VAL A 140 2.08 -2.71 -10.04
N THR A 141 0.84 -2.40 -10.40
CA THR A 141 0.49 -1.75 -11.65
C THR A 141 -0.03 -0.36 -11.34
N VAL A 142 0.59 0.67 -11.94
CA VAL A 142 0.15 2.07 -11.81
C VAL A 142 -0.45 2.50 -13.14
N THR A 143 -1.70 2.93 -13.13
CA THR A 143 -2.44 3.39 -14.30
C THR A 143 -2.91 4.82 -14.12
N ASP A 144 -2.88 5.59 -15.20
CA ASP A 144 -3.42 6.95 -15.25
C ASP A 144 -4.88 6.97 -15.76
N GLU A 145 -5.50 8.15 -15.83
CA GLU A 145 -6.90 8.29 -16.29
C GLU A 145 -7.09 7.99 -17.79
N ALA A 146 -6.00 7.98 -18.57
CA ALA A 146 -6.01 7.56 -19.97
C ALA A 146 -5.85 6.04 -20.12
N GLY A 147 -5.75 5.28 -19.02
CA GLY A 147 -5.56 3.84 -19.03
C GLY A 147 -4.13 3.41 -19.40
N VAL A 148 -3.18 4.34 -19.33
CA VAL A 148 -1.77 4.09 -19.63
C VAL A 148 -1.04 3.76 -18.33
N GLU A 149 -0.01 2.92 -18.41
CA GLU A 149 0.94 2.71 -17.32
C GLU A 149 2.14 3.67 -17.46
N PRO A 150 2.14 4.83 -16.76
CA PRO A 150 3.21 5.80 -16.92
C PRO A 150 4.52 5.37 -16.27
N VAL A 151 4.45 4.48 -15.28
CA VAL A 151 5.60 3.99 -14.52
C VAL A 151 5.57 2.47 -14.41
N GLU A 152 6.73 1.87 -14.61
CA GLU A 152 7.00 0.49 -14.22
C GLU A 152 7.72 0.52 -12.88
N CYS A 153 7.25 -0.24 -11.89
CA CYS A 153 7.88 -0.25 -10.58
C CYS A 153 7.92 -1.63 -9.96
N VAL A 154 8.96 -1.85 -9.18
CA VAL A 154 9.24 -3.08 -8.47
C VAL A 154 9.56 -2.72 -7.03
N PHE A 155 8.90 -3.36 -6.07
CA PHE A 155 9.14 -3.16 -4.65
C PHE A 155 9.52 -4.47 -3.99
N THR A 156 10.66 -4.47 -3.30
CA THR A 156 11.12 -5.57 -2.45
C THR A 156 10.88 -5.18 -0.99
N TRP A 157 10.06 -5.98 -0.32
CA TRP A 157 9.75 -5.84 1.09
C TRP A 157 10.46 -6.92 1.88
N ALA A 158 11.16 -6.52 2.94
CA ALA A 158 11.64 -7.42 3.96
C ALA A 158 10.66 -7.44 5.13
N TRP A 159 10.53 -8.56 5.83
CA TRP A 159 9.96 -8.58 7.17
C TRP A 159 10.96 -9.21 8.12
N VAL A 160 11.02 -8.68 9.33
CA VAL A 160 11.92 -9.15 10.39
C VAL A 160 11.13 -9.24 11.70
N PRO A 161 11.58 -10.04 12.68
CA PRO A 161 10.95 -10.05 14.00
C PRO A 161 10.91 -8.63 14.57
N ALA A 162 9.75 -8.23 15.10
CA ALA A 162 9.60 -6.95 15.74
C ALA A 162 10.52 -6.93 16.98
N SER A 163 11.55 -6.08 16.98
CA SER A 163 12.34 -5.87 18.19
C SER A 163 11.42 -5.29 19.26
N ARG A 164 11.38 -5.91 20.45
CA ARG A 164 10.84 -5.24 21.63
C ARG A 164 11.64 -3.94 21.78
N PRO A 165 11.01 -2.75 21.84
CA PRO A 165 11.78 -1.58 22.25
C PRO A 165 12.38 -1.91 23.62
N ALA A 166 13.68 -1.65 23.79
CA ALA A 166 14.25 -1.61 25.12
C ALA A 166 13.37 -0.65 25.92
N LYS A 167 12.85 -1.11 27.06
CA LYS A 167 12.20 -0.22 28.01
C LYS A 167 13.26 0.80 28.42
N ASN A 168 13.15 2.02 27.90
CA ASN A 168 13.79 3.19 28.50
C ASN A 168 12.83 3.76 29.53
#